data_AF-W9BWI9-F1
#
_entry.id   AF-W9BWI9-F1
#
_cell.length_a   1.000
_cell.length_b   1.000
_cell.length_c   1.000
_cell.angle_alpha   90.00
_cell.angle_beta   90.00
_cell.angle_gamma   90.00
#
_symmetry.space_group_name_H-M   'P 1'
#
loop_
_entity.id
_entity.type
_entity.pdbx_description
1 polymer ?
#
loop_
_entity_poly.entity_id
_entity_poly.type
_entity_poly.pdbx_seq_one_letter_code
_entity_poly.pdbx_strand_id
1 'polypeptide(L)'
;MPAIGDHKKSHYVPKDLDSIYDFLGWMMLYAPEFRSDTFPASEQGIDITFFGLDEGLKRVRRQIGEKTYLQLMAMSQQMRAHFEADPEDKNGECKMGRTLIEDMSDIIEASLRRTAPRGTS
;
A
#
# COMPACT_ATOMS: atom_id res chain seq x y z
N MET A 1 -35.92 -20.67 -2.69
CA MET A 1 -34.61 -20.35 -2.09
C MET A 1 -34.10 -19.09 -2.75
N PRO A 2 -33.88 -17.97 -2.04
CA PRO A 2 -33.32 -16.79 -2.68
C PRO A 2 -31.84 -17.04 -3.01
N ALA A 3 -31.42 -16.58 -4.19
CA ALA A 3 -30.04 -16.61 -4.64
C ALA A 3 -29.17 -15.85 -3.63
N ILE A 4 -28.13 -16.52 -3.15
CA ILE A 4 -27.06 -15.91 -2.37
C ILE A 4 -26.45 -14.85 -3.28
N GLY A 5 -26.68 -13.59 -2.94
CA GLY A 5 -26.15 -12.47 -3.70
C GLY A 5 -24.66 -12.63 -3.87
N ASP A 6 -24.17 -12.38 -5.09
CA ASP A 6 -22.78 -12.16 -5.36
C ASP A 6 -22.30 -11.01 -4.46
N HIS A 7 -21.78 -11.35 -3.29
CA HIS A 7 -20.98 -10.45 -2.48
C HIS A 7 -19.77 -10.14 -3.35
N LYS A 8 -19.83 -9.03 -4.09
CA LYS A 8 -18.73 -8.49 -4.86
C LYS A 8 -17.57 -8.31 -3.88
N LYS A 9 -16.65 -9.28 -3.83
CA LYS A 9 -15.47 -9.27 -2.97
C LYS A 9 -14.61 -8.09 -3.39
N SER A 10 -14.87 -6.93 -2.78
CA SER A 10 -14.07 -5.74 -3.02
C SER A 10 -12.91 -5.81 -2.05
N HIS A 11 -11.71 -6.05 -2.59
CA HIS A 11 -10.47 -5.93 -1.81
C HIS A 11 -10.36 -4.55 -1.19
N TYR A 12 -9.68 -4.46 -0.05
CA TYR A 12 -9.43 -3.18 0.60
C TYR A 12 -8.61 -2.27 -0.33
N VAL A 13 -9.07 -1.03 -0.50
CA VAL A 13 -8.38 0.01 -1.25
C VAL A 13 -8.37 1.27 -0.38
N PRO A 14 -7.19 1.75 0.06
CA PRO A 14 -7.07 3.02 0.77
C PRO A 14 -7.78 4.16 0.05
N LYS A 15 -8.43 5.05 0.80
CA LYS A 15 -9.29 6.09 0.23
C LYS A 15 -8.68 7.48 0.24
N ASP A 16 -7.69 7.72 1.10
CA ASP A 16 -7.03 9.00 1.33
C ASP A 16 -5.56 8.77 1.75
N LEU A 17 -4.79 9.86 1.91
CA LEU A 17 -3.37 9.79 2.24
C LEU A 17 -3.09 9.15 3.61
N ASP A 18 -3.90 9.42 4.63
CA ASP A 18 -3.75 8.80 5.95
C ASP A 18 -3.96 7.29 5.85
N SER A 19 -5.00 6.85 5.14
CA SER A 19 -5.25 5.42 4.91
C SER A 19 -4.11 4.75 4.12
N ILE A 20 -3.45 5.47 3.21
CA ILE A 20 -2.28 4.94 2.47
C ILE A 20 -1.08 4.81 3.42
N TYR A 21 -0.84 5.80 4.27
CA TYR A 21 0.23 5.76 5.27
C TYR A 21 0.03 4.58 6.25
N ASP A 22 -1.18 4.43 6.79
CA ASP A 22 -1.54 3.29 7.66
C ASP A 22 -1.38 1.95 6.93
N PHE A 23 -1.76 1.90 5.65
CA PHE A 23 -1.63 0.69 4.84
C PHE A 23 -0.17 0.32 4.58
N LEU A 24 0.71 1.29 4.34
CA LEU A 24 2.16 1.07 4.25
C LEU A 24 2.72 0.54 5.57
N GLY A 25 2.26 1.07 6.72
CA GLY A 25 2.61 0.55 8.04
C GLY A 25 2.19 -0.92 8.24
N TRP A 26 0.99 -1.28 7.77
CA TRP A 26 0.55 -2.68 7.75
C TRP A 26 1.43 -3.55 6.84
N MET A 27 1.76 -3.07 5.63
CA MET A 27 2.66 -3.79 4.71
C MET A 27 4.04 -4.02 5.34
N MET A 28 4.59 -3.04 6.07
CA MET A 28 5.87 -3.18 6.78
C MET A 28 5.82 -4.34 7.80
N LEU A 29 4.73 -4.43 8.56
CA LEU A 29 4.57 -5.41 9.63
C LEU A 29 4.41 -6.84 9.09
N TYR A 30 3.71 -7.02 7.97
CA TYR A 30 3.31 -8.34 7.47
C TYR A 30 4.08 -8.81 6.22
N ALA A 31 5.03 -8.04 5.71
CA ALA A 31 5.91 -8.48 4.63
C ALA A 31 6.82 -9.67 5.06
N PRO A 32 7.19 -10.58 4.15
CA PRO A 32 6.81 -10.61 2.73
C PRO A 32 5.48 -11.36 2.45
N GLU A 33 4.87 -11.96 3.47
CA GLU A 33 3.70 -12.84 3.29
C GLU A 33 2.39 -12.07 3.06
N PHE A 34 2.29 -10.86 3.61
CA PHE A 34 1.11 -10.00 3.61
C PHE A 34 -0.13 -10.72 4.13
N ARG A 35 0.03 -11.41 5.26
CA ARG A 35 -1.03 -12.13 5.96
C ARG A 35 -1.09 -11.75 7.42
N SER A 36 -2.31 -11.56 7.91
CA SER A 36 -2.66 -11.22 9.27
C SER A 36 -3.92 -11.97 9.67
N ASP A 37 -4.12 -12.13 10.98
CA ASP A 37 -5.36 -12.73 11.51
C ASP A 37 -6.56 -11.78 11.43
N THR A 38 -6.35 -10.53 11.02
CA THR A 38 -7.37 -9.48 10.97
C THR A 38 -8.30 -9.61 9.76
N PHE A 39 -7.83 -10.18 8.65
CA PHE A 39 -8.60 -10.30 7.41
C PHE A 39 -8.76 -11.77 6.99
N PRO A 40 -9.79 -12.12 6.18
CA PRO A 40 -9.90 -13.44 5.59
C PRO A 40 -8.67 -13.78 4.73
N ALA A 41 -8.24 -15.04 4.74
CA ALA A 41 -7.11 -15.48 3.92
C ALA A 41 -7.32 -15.24 2.41
N SER A 42 -8.58 -15.24 1.94
CA SER A 42 -8.92 -14.94 0.54
C SER A 42 -8.83 -13.46 0.17
N GLU A 43 -8.55 -12.58 1.13
CA GLU A 43 -8.48 -11.13 0.97
C GLU A 43 -7.08 -10.58 1.25
N GLN A 44 -6.07 -11.46 1.29
CA GLN A 44 -4.71 -11.16 1.68
C GLN A 44 -3.70 -11.84 0.74
N GLY A 45 -2.44 -11.43 0.86
CA GLY A 45 -1.35 -11.87 -0.01
C GLY A 45 -0.93 -10.82 -1.02
N ILE A 46 0.25 -11.04 -1.60
CA ILE A 46 0.98 -10.05 -2.39
C ILE A 46 0.14 -9.42 -3.51
N ASP A 47 -0.58 -10.20 -4.30
CA ASP A 47 -1.39 -9.67 -5.40
C ASP A 47 -2.48 -8.70 -4.94
N ILE A 48 -3.18 -9.07 -3.86
CA ILE A 48 -4.29 -8.27 -3.32
C ILE A 48 -3.75 -7.01 -2.65
N THR A 49 -2.66 -7.13 -1.89
CA THR A 49 -2.03 -6.01 -1.20
C THR A 49 -1.51 -4.97 -2.20
N PHE A 50 -0.79 -5.38 -3.23
CA PHE A 50 -0.27 -4.45 -4.24
C PHE A 50 -1.37 -3.86 -5.12
N PHE A 51 -2.43 -4.62 -5.44
CA PHE A 51 -3.63 -4.05 -6.06
C PHE A 51 -4.25 -2.93 -5.20
N GLY A 52 -4.36 -3.17 -3.89
CA GLY A 52 -4.87 -2.18 -2.94
C GLY A 52 -4.03 -0.90 -2.92
N LEU A 53 -2.70 -1.03 -2.86
CA LEU A 53 -1.77 0.09 -2.86
C LEU A 53 -1.87 0.91 -4.16
N ASP A 54 -1.80 0.25 -5.31
CA ASP A 54 -1.79 0.92 -6.62
C ASP A 54 -3.11 1.68 -6.89
N GLU A 55 -4.27 1.08 -6.59
CA GLU A 55 -5.55 1.78 -6.72
C GLU A 55 -5.73 2.89 -5.67
N GLY A 56 -5.15 2.73 -4.47
CA GLY A 56 -5.10 3.78 -3.45
C GLY A 56 -4.29 5.00 -3.93
N LEU A 57 -3.08 4.79 -4.43
CA LEU A 57 -2.22 5.84 -5.00
C LEU A 57 -2.91 6.58 -6.15
N LYS A 58 -3.61 5.85 -7.02
CA LYS A 58 -4.39 6.42 -8.13
C LYS A 58 -5.52 7.33 -7.66
N ARG A 59 -6.19 6.99 -6.54
CA ARG A 59 -7.25 7.84 -5.96
C ARG A 59 -6.71 9.18 -5.45
N VAL A 60 -5.53 9.17 -4.82
CA VAL A 60 -4.91 10.39 -4.29
C VAL A 60 -4.06 11.15 -5.30
N ARG A 61 -3.92 10.65 -6.54
CA ARG A 61 -3.10 11.24 -7.62
C ARG A 61 -3.30 12.75 -7.77
N ARG A 62 -4.55 13.23 -7.72
CA ARG A 62 -4.86 14.67 -7.84
C ARG A 62 -4.32 15.49 -6.66
N GLN A 63 -4.27 14.90 -5.46
CA GLN A 63 -3.80 15.54 -4.24
C GLN A 63 -2.27 15.61 -4.17
N ILE A 64 -1.57 14.55 -4.58
CA ILE A 64 -0.09 14.47 -4.51
C ILE A 64 0.62 15.00 -5.76
N GLY A 65 -0.12 15.18 -6.86
CA GLY A 65 0.40 15.62 -8.14
C GLY A 65 1.03 14.48 -8.96
N GLU A 66 1.05 14.69 -10.28
CA GLU A 66 1.45 13.67 -11.26
C GLU A 66 2.84 13.10 -11.02
N LYS A 67 3.82 13.97 -10.79
CA LYS A 67 5.22 13.57 -10.59
C LYS A 67 5.36 12.64 -9.39
N THR A 68 4.74 13.01 -8.25
CA THR A 68 4.77 12.22 -7.02
C THR A 68 4.06 10.88 -7.21
N TYR A 69 2.91 10.89 -7.90
CA TYR A 69 2.16 9.68 -8.22
C TYR A 69 3.00 8.69 -9.05
N LEU A 70 3.64 9.15 -10.13
CA LEU A 70 4.47 8.30 -10.97
C LEU A 70 5.68 7.74 -10.21
N GLN A 71 6.28 8.54 -9.32
CA GLN A 71 7.36 8.09 -8.45
C GLN A 71 6.89 6.96 -7.53
N LEU A 72 5.76 7.15 -6.82
CA LEU A 72 5.23 6.14 -5.91
C LEU A 72 4.79 4.86 -6.63
N MET A 73 4.23 4.96 -7.83
CA MET A 73 3.90 3.79 -8.65
C MET A 73 5.16 3.01 -9.04
N ALA A 74 6.24 3.69 -9.45
CA ALA A 74 7.50 3.03 -9.78
C ALA A 74 8.11 2.32 -8.56
N MET A 75 8.07 2.97 -7.39
CA MET A 75 8.52 2.38 -6.13
C MET A 75 7.67 1.18 -5.74
N SER A 76 6.33 1.24 -5.90
CA SER A 76 5.42 0.10 -5.68
C SER A 76 5.83 -1.11 -6.53
N GLN A 77 6.11 -0.91 -7.82
CA GLN A 77 6.53 -2.01 -8.71
C GLN A 77 7.89 -2.60 -8.32
N GLN A 78 8.87 -1.76 -7.94
CA GLN A 78 10.18 -2.23 -7.47
C GLN A 78 10.06 -2.99 -6.14
N MET A 79 9.26 -2.46 -5.22
CA MET A 79 8.98 -3.07 -3.93
C MET A 79 8.34 -4.45 -4.10
N ARG A 80 7.39 -4.58 -5.01
CA ARG A 80 6.78 -5.88 -5.36
C ARG A 80 7.83 -6.88 -5.83
N ALA A 81 8.69 -6.46 -6.76
CA ALA A 81 9.73 -7.33 -7.32
C ALA A 81 10.68 -7.87 -6.23
N HIS A 82 11.04 -7.03 -5.25
CA HIS A 82 11.85 -7.45 -4.10
C HIS A 82 11.17 -8.54 -3.26
N PHE A 83 9.88 -8.39 -2.95
CA PHE A 83 9.15 -9.40 -2.18
C PHE A 83 8.89 -10.69 -2.97
N GLU A 84 8.64 -10.60 -4.28
CA GLU A 84 8.52 -11.77 -5.15
C GLU A 84 9.86 -12.52 -5.31
N ALA A 85 10.98 -11.81 -5.24
CA ALA A 85 12.33 -12.41 -5.28
C ALA A 85 12.74 -13.08 -3.97
N ASP A 86 12.08 -12.78 -2.85
CA ASP A 86 12.41 -13.32 -1.52
C ASP A 86 11.17 -13.66 -0.67
N PRO A 87 10.33 -14.59 -1.15
CA PRO A 87 9.10 -14.97 -0.44
C PRO A 87 9.35 -15.65 0.90
N GLU A 88 10.57 -16.13 1.17
CA GLU A 88 10.97 -16.81 2.41
C GLU A 88 11.89 -15.97 3.32
N ASP A 89 12.18 -14.71 2.96
CA ASP A 89 13.09 -13.79 3.69
C ASP A 89 14.48 -14.42 3.98
N LYS A 90 15.18 -14.86 2.93
CA LYS A 90 16.45 -15.59 3.00
C LYS A 90 17.58 -14.97 2.18
N ASN A 91 17.30 -14.10 1.21
CA ASN A 91 18.32 -13.54 0.34
C ASN A 91 18.53 -12.03 0.52
N GLY A 92 17.69 -11.38 1.34
CA GLY A 92 17.82 -9.96 1.71
C GLY A 92 17.01 -9.01 0.83
N GLU A 93 16.36 -9.49 -0.23
CA GLU A 93 15.47 -8.65 -1.03
C GLU A 93 14.24 -8.23 -0.21
N CYS A 94 13.76 -9.06 0.73
CA CYS A 94 12.69 -8.65 1.63
C CYS A 94 13.06 -7.39 2.44
N LYS A 95 14.34 -7.23 2.80
CA LYS A 95 14.83 -6.00 3.45
C LYS A 95 14.81 -4.81 2.49
N MET A 96 15.18 -5.00 1.23
CA MET A 96 15.11 -3.94 0.20
C MET A 96 13.67 -3.49 -0.06
N GLY A 97 12.73 -4.45 -0.10
CA GLY A 97 11.30 -4.15 -0.16
C GLY A 97 10.83 -3.32 1.03
N ARG A 98 11.25 -3.66 2.25
CA ARG A 98 10.94 -2.88 3.47
C ARG A 98 11.53 -1.46 3.42
N THR A 99 12.75 -1.27 2.93
CA THR A 99 13.32 0.08 2.74
C THR A 99 12.46 0.93 1.80
N LEU A 100 11.92 0.36 0.72
CA LEU A 100 11.01 1.10 -0.15
C LEU A 100 9.69 1.47 0.53
N ILE A 101 9.19 0.66 1.48
CA ILE A 101 8.01 1.02 2.29
C ILE A 101 8.30 2.29 3.10
N GLU A 102 9.49 2.39 3.73
CA GLU A 102 9.91 3.57 4.50
C GLU A 102 9.98 4.81 3.59
N ASP A 103 10.68 4.71 2.47
CA ASP A 103 10.81 5.81 1.50
C ASP A 103 9.44 6.28 0.97
N MET A 104 8.52 5.34 0.70
CA MET A 104 7.15 5.69 0.28
C MET A 104 6.38 6.37 1.42
N SER A 105 6.55 5.89 2.65
CA SER A 105 5.89 6.45 3.84
C SER A 105 6.31 7.89 4.08
N ASP A 106 7.59 8.21 3.92
CA ASP A 106 8.13 9.57 4.03
C ASP A 106 7.52 10.52 2.98
N ILE A 107 7.36 10.06 1.73
CA ILE A 107 6.75 10.84 0.65
C ILE A 107 5.26 11.13 0.94
N ILE A 108 4.53 10.13 1.45
CA ILE A 108 3.12 10.27 1.81
C ILE A 108 2.97 11.20 3.01
N GLU A 109 3.79 11.05 4.05
CA GLU A 109 3.78 11.92 5.22
C GLU A 109 4.10 13.38 4.86
N ALA A 110 5.12 13.60 4.02
CA ALA A 110 5.44 14.93 3.51
C ALA A 110 4.25 15.54 2.72
N SER A 111 3.48 14.71 2.03
CA SER A 111 2.27 15.15 1.32
C SER A 111 1.14 15.51 2.27
N LEU A 112 0.93 14.73 3.34
CA LEU A 112 -0.03 15.04 4.40
C LEU A 112 0.25 16.40 5.04
N ARG A 113 1.51 16.65 5.41
CA ARG A 113 1.96 17.92 6.02
C ARG A 113 1.75 19.13 5.11
N ARG A 114 1.86 18.96 3.78
CA ARG A 114 1.55 20.03 2.80
C ARG A 114 0.06 20.34 2.70
N THR A 115 -0.79 19.34 2.92
CA THR A 115 -2.25 19.47 2.79
C THR A 115 -2.95 19.82 4.10
N ALA A 116 -2.30 19.64 5.25
CA ALA A 116 -2.81 20.11 6.52
C ALA A 116 -3.07 21.63 6.45
N PRO A 117 -4.23 22.12 6.92
CA PRO A 117 -4.48 23.55 6.97
C PRO A 117 -3.36 24.18 7.79
N ARG A 118 -2.64 25.14 7.20
CA ARG A 118 -1.66 25.95 7.93
C ARG A 118 -2.42 26.55 9.10
N GLY A 119 -2.09 26.11 10.31
CA GLY A 119 -2.67 26.66 11.53
C GLY A 119 -2.57 28.17 11.45
N THR A 120 -3.72 28.84 11.48
CA THR A 120 -3.78 30.27 11.75
C THR A 120 -3.17 30.49 13.13
N SER A 121 -1.99 31.08 13.17
CA SER A 121 -1.39 31.69 14.35
C SER A 121 -0.82 33.04 13.92
#